data_AF-A0A834LGS1-F1
#
_entry.id   AF-A0A834LGS1-F1
#
_cell.length_a   1.000
_cell.length_b   1.000
_cell.length_c   1.000
_cell.angle_alpha   90.00
_cell.angle_beta   90.00
_cell.angle_gamma   90.00
#
_symmetry.space_group_name_H-M   'P 1'
#
loop_
_entity.id
_entity.type
_entity.pdbx_description
1 polymer ?
#
loop_
_entity_poly.entity_id
_entity_poly.type
_entity_poly.pdbx_seq_one_letter_code
_entity_poly.pdbx_strand_id
1 'polypeptide(L)'
;MRSTPNVLRQTRRNDISNRMEDSPCVVCGKQRELHTSWTPVNPGRRFVACPNKKCNDFEWLDPPMCERSVQIIPGLLRMRTKMEEEISRRRNNEKMLRIGLGISWVLFAILWVFIVAMDVGAVVVSVFVVVVNVVLGYLFKLCCVGINYALALAVVLSKRSKHSLGNALSEPSAYPILEYDALP
;
A
#
# COMPACT_ATOMS: atom_id res chain seq x y z
N MET A 1 -43.81 47.86 24.26
CA MET A 1 -43.47 47.36 22.92
C MET A 1 -41.97 47.04 22.90
N ARG A 2 -41.55 45.87 22.40
CA ARG A 2 -40.15 45.42 22.44
C ARG A 2 -39.52 45.71 21.08
N SER A 3 -38.51 46.56 21.03
CA SER A 3 -37.81 46.96 19.80
C SER A 3 -37.17 45.76 19.09
N THR A 4 -37.14 45.76 17.76
CA THR A 4 -36.53 44.67 17.00
C THR A 4 -35.00 44.66 17.14
N PRO A 5 -34.33 43.50 16.97
CA PRO A 5 -32.87 43.39 17.12
C PRO A 5 -32.09 44.31 16.18
N ASN A 6 -32.61 44.56 14.98
CA ASN A 6 -32.00 45.45 14.00
C ASN A 6 -32.06 46.92 14.42
N VAL A 7 -33.18 47.36 15.01
CA VAL A 7 -33.32 48.71 15.54
C VAL A 7 -32.33 48.93 16.69
N LEU A 8 -32.25 47.99 17.65
CA LEU A 8 -31.28 48.07 18.75
C LEU A 8 -29.83 48.13 18.27
N ARG A 9 -29.48 47.39 17.21
CA ARG A 9 -28.13 47.39 16.63
C ARG A 9 -27.81 48.73 15.97
N GLN A 10 -28.77 49.29 15.23
CA GLN A 10 -28.60 50.58 14.57
C GLN A 10 -28.52 51.72 15.57
N THR A 11 -29.39 51.76 16.58
CA THR A 11 -29.35 52.78 17.64
C THR A 11 -28.03 52.73 18.41
N ARG A 12 -27.53 51.52 18.73
CA ARG A 12 -26.24 51.39 19.42
C ARG A 12 -25.07 51.86 18.55
N ARG A 13 -25.09 51.57 17.24
CA ARG A 13 -24.07 52.06 16.30
C ARG A 13 -24.07 53.59 16.25
N ASN A 14 -25.25 54.19 16.20
CA ASN A 14 -25.42 55.64 16.15
C ASN A 14 -24.96 56.32 17.45
N ASP A 15 -25.24 55.75 18.63
CA ASP A 15 -24.72 56.26 19.91
C ASP A 15 -23.18 56.26 19.95
N ILE A 16 -22.55 55.20 19.46
CA ILE A 16 -21.08 55.11 19.40
C ILE A 16 -20.50 56.14 18.45
N SER A 17 -21.08 56.29 17.25
CA SER A 17 -20.60 57.29 16.29
C SER A 17 -20.70 58.70 16.87
N ASN A 18 -21.83 59.04 17.49
CA ASN A 18 -22.03 60.34 18.12
C ASN A 18 -21.01 60.59 19.24
N ARG A 19 -20.78 59.58 20.11
CA ARG A 19 -19.82 59.71 21.22
C ARG A 19 -18.37 59.85 20.76
N MET A 20 -18.03 59.26 19.61
CA MET A 20 -16.74 59.47 18.97
C MET A 20 -16.63 60.88 18.39
N GLU A 21 -17.67 61.36 17.71
CA GLU A 21 -17.72 62.67 17.05
C GLU A 21 -17.59 63.85 18.03
N ASP A 22 -18.18 63.73 19.23
CA ASP A 22 -18.26 64.82 20.22
C ASP A 22 -17.07 64.88 21.22
N SER A 23 -16.04 64.03 21.10
CA SER A 23 -14.98 63.98 22.12
C SER A 23 -13.55 63.90 21.55
N PRO A 24 -12.97 65.05 21.17
CA PRO A 24 -11.56 65.13 20.79
C PRO A 24 -10.65 64.81 21.98
N CYS A 25 -9.42 64.41 21.68
CA CYS A 25 -8.42 64.15 22.70
C CYS A 25 -8.13 65.41 23.53
N VAL A 26 -8.18 65.28 24.86
CA VAL A 26 -8.02 66.42 25.79
C VAL A 26 -6.60 67.01 25.73
N VAL A 27 -5.60 66.19 25.39
CA VAL A 27 -4.19 66.60 25.41
C VAL A 27 -3.71 67.16 24.08
N CYS A 28 -4.21 66.65 22.95
CA CYS A 28 -3.69 67.00 21.63
C CYS A 28 -4.74 67.48 20.62
N GLY A 29 -6.02 67.51 20.98
CA GLY A 29 -7.12 67.98 20.13
C GLY A 29 -7.46 67.09 18.95
N LYS A 30 -6.76 65.96 18.76
CA LYS A 30 -7.02 65.02 17.66
C LYS A 30 -8.24 64.15 17.95
N GLN A 31 -8.92 63.73 16.88
CA GLN A 31 -10.04 62.79 16.99
C GLN A 31 -9.59 61.45 17.58
N ARG A 32 -10.36 60.93 18.54
CA ARG A 32 -10.10 59.64 19.19
C ARG A 32 -10.51 58.48 18.28
N GLU A 33 -9.76 57.38 18.35
CA GLU A 33 -9.99 56.17 17.56
C GLU A 33 -10.66 55.07 18.39
N LEU A 34 -11.54 54.28 17.76
CA LEU A 34 -12.23 53.16 18.38
C LEU A 34 -11.36 51.89 18.35
N HIS A 35 -11.17 51.27 19.51
CA HIS A 35 -10.44 50.03 19.67
C HIS A 35 -11.26 49.00 20.42
N THR A 36 -10.87 47.72 20.28
CA THR A 36 -11.43 46.59 21.01
C THR A 36 -10.32 45.89 21.78
N SER A 37 -10.53 45.65 23.08
CA SER A 37 -9.58 44.91 23.91
C SER A 37 -9.71 43.40 23.68
N TRP A 38 -8.57 42.73 23.58
CA TRP A 38 -8.47 41.27 23.44
C TRP A 38 -7.78 40.63 24.65
N THR A 39 -7.73 41.34 25.77
CA THR A 39 -7.16 40.81 27.01
C THR A 39 -8.12 39.82 27.66
N PRO A 40 -7.64 38.83 28.46
CA PRO A 40 -8.51 37.88 29.15
C PRO A 40 -9.50 38.54 30.13
N VAL A 41 -9.13 39.71 30.68
CA VAL A 41 -9.95 40.46 31.64
C VAL A 41 -10.98 41.35 30.94
N ASN A 42 -10.71 41.80 29.71
CA ASN A 42 -11.60 42.66 28.94
C ASN A 42 -11.85 42.13 27.50
N PRO A 43 -12.15 40.83 27.27
CA PRO A 43 -12.38 40.34 25.92
C PRO A 43 -13.53 41.05 25.22
N GLY A 44 -13.27 41.62 24.04
CA GLY A 44 -14.28 42.25 23.19
C GLY A 44 -14.79 43.61 23.69
N ARG A 45 -14.23 44.15 24.78
CA ARG A 45 -14.67 45.44 25.35
C ARG A 45 -14.09 46.60 24.54
N ARG A 46 -14.93 47.57 24.20
CA ARG A 46 -14.53 48.70 23.35
C ARG A 46 -14.10 49.92 24.15
N PHE A 47 -13.07 50.59 23.66
CA PHE A 47 -12.55 51.83 24.21
C PHE A 47 -12.20 52.80 23.08
N VAL A 48 -12.22 54.09 23.37
CA VAL A 48 -11.67 55.12 22.50
C VAL A 48 -10.34 55.59 23.08
N ALA A 49 -9.37 55.86 22.22
CA ALA A 49 -8.06 56.36 22.65
C ALA A 49 -7.51 57.38 21.66
N CYS A 50 -6.59 58.22 22.14
CA CYS A 50 -5.85 59.13 21.30
C CYS A 50 -5.01 58.35 20.26
N PRO A 51 -4.99 58.77 18.97
CA PRO A 51 -4.16 58.13 17.96
C PRO A 51 -2.66 58.30 18.24
N ASN A 52 -2.27 59.32 19.01
CA ASN A 52 -0.90 59.48 19.47
C ASN A 52 -0.61 58.51 20.62
N LYS A 53 0.15 57.44 20.36
CA LYS A 53 0.55 56.45 21.36
C LYS A 53 1.32 57.01 22.57
N LYS A 54 1.88 58.22 22.47
CA LYS A 54 2.54 58.91 23.60
C LYS A 54 1.55 59.66 24.50
N CYS A 55 0.29 59.75 24.10
CA CYS A 55 -0.80 60.36 24.85
C CYS A 55 -1.62 59.26 25.52
N ASN A 56 -1.80 59.36 26.84
CA ASN A 56 -2.55 58.38 27.65
C ASN A 56 -4.04 58.72 27.77
N ASP A 57 -4.58 59.56 26.90
CA ASP A 57 -6.02 59.85 26.89
C ASP A 57 -6.79 58.64 26.33
N PHE A 58 -7.61 58.01 27.19
CA PHE A 58 -8.39 56.83 26.88
C PHE A 58 -9.72 56.83 27.65
N GLU A 59 -10.75 56.20 27.08
CA GLU A 59 -12.06 56.05 27.71
C GLU A 59 -12.74 54.73 27.30
N TRP A 60 -13.34 54.03 28.26
CA TRP A 60 -14.12 52.83 27.99
C TRP A 60 -15.53 53.18 27.51
N LEU A 61 -15.96 52.62 26.38
CA LEU A 61 -17.33 52.79 25.88
C LEU A 61 -18.31 51.80 26.50
N ASP A 62 -17.86 50.58 26.70
CA ASP A 62 -18.66 49.52 27.30
C ASP A 62 -18.42 49.48 28.83
N PRO A 63 -19.44 49.21 29.65
CA PRO A 63 -19.27 49.05 31.10
C PRO A 63 -18.30 47.90 31.44
N PRO A 64 -17.70 47.89 32.65
CA PRO A 64 -16.86 46.77 33.07
C PRO A 64 -17.67 45.48 33.01
N MET A 65 -17.02 44.41 32.57
CA MET A 65 -17.63 43.09 32.62
C MET A 65 -17.89 42.69 34.08
N CYS A 66 -18.98 41.95 34.32
CA CYS A 66 -19.26 41.46 35.65
C CYS A 66 -18.14 40.51 36.10
N GLU A 67 -17.77 40.57 37.37
CA GLU A 67 -16.68 39.76 37.96
C GLU A 67 -16.83 38.27 37.63
N ARG A 68 -18.07 37.77 37.68
CA ARG A 68 -18.42 36.40 37.30
C ARG A 68 -18.02 36.06 35.85
N SER A 69 -18.26 36.96 34.90
CA SER A 69 -17.93 36.71 33.49
C SER A 69 -16.43 36.72 33.23
N VAL A 70 -15.70 37.60 33.92
CA VAL A 70 -14.23 37.65 33.89
C VAL A 70 -13.61 36.36 34.40
N GLN A 71 -14.23 35.68 35.37
CA GLN A 71 -13.77 34.39 35.88
C GLN A 71 -14.19 33.20 34.98
N ILE A 72 -15.43 33.19 34.49
CA ILE A 72 -15.99 32.04 33.76
C ILE A 72 -15.49 31.98 32.31
N ILE A 73 -15.46 33.09 31.58
CA ILE A 73 -15.15 33.10 30.14
C ILE A 73 -13.76 32.52 29.85
N PRO A 74 -12.68 32.88 30.57
CA PRO A 74 -11.36 32.28 30.35
C PRO A 74 -11.33 30.78 30.65
N GLY A 75 -12.04 30.33 31.69
CA GLY A 75 -12.16 28.91 32.03
C GLY A 75 -12.82 28.10 30.91
N LEU A 76 -13.91 28.63 30.35
CA LEU A 76 -14.60 28.01 29.21
C LEU A 76 -13.73 27.96 27.96
N LEU A 77 -12.95 29.00 27.67
CA LEU A 77 -12.03 29.01 26.53
C LEU A 77 -10.93 27.96 26.68
N ARG A 78 -10.31 27.85 27.85
CA ARG A 78 -9.30 26.81 28.12
C ARG A 78 -9.88 25.41 27.97
N MET A 79 -11.10 25.20 28.47
CA MET A 79 -11.79 23.91 28.32
C MET A 79 -12.05 23.59 26.86
N ARG A 80 -12.52 24.56 26.06
CA ARG A 80 -12.71 24.39 24.62
C ARG A 80 -11.41 24.00 23.93
N THR A 81 -10.33 24.75 24.13
CA THR A 81 -9.04 24.47 23.50
C THR A 81 -8.53 23.07 23.87
N LYS A 82 -8.67 22.67 25.14
CA LYS A 82 -8.32 21.32 25.59
C LYS A 82 -9.16 20.24 24.88
N MET A 83 -10.47 20.45 24.76
CA MET A 83 -11.34 19.50 24.05
C MET A 83 -10.99 19.42 22.56
N GLU A 84 -10.70 20.54 21.90
CA GLU A 84 -10.28 20.58 20.51
C GLU A 84 -8.96 19.82 20.28
N GLU A 85 -7.99 19.97 21.20
CA GLU A 85 -6.73 19.22 21.18
C GLU A 85 -6.96 17.72 21.37
N GLU A 86 -7.81 17.32 22.31
CA GLU A 86 -8.16 15.92 22.54
C GLU A 86 -8.85 15.29 21.32
N ILE A 87 -9.76 16.01 20.66
CA ILE A 87 -10.42 15.58 19.42
C ILE A 87 -9.39 15.42 18.30
N SER A 88 -8.48 16.40 18.14
CA SER A 88 -7.42 16.34 17.14
C SER A 88 -6.51 15.12 17.36
N ARG A 89 -6.10 14.88 18.62
CA ARG A 89 -5.30 13.72 19.01
C ARG A 89 -6.02 12.40 18.71
N ARG A 90 -7.29 12.28 19.07
CA ARG A 90 -8.10 11.08 18.76
C ARG A 90 -8.18 10.84 17.26
N ARG A 91 -8.47 11.89 16.47
CA ARG A 91 -8.55 11.80 15.01
C ARG A 91 -7.21 11.37 14.37
N ASN A 92 -6.09 11.88 14.88
CA ASN A 92 -4.77 11.49 14.40
C ASN A 92 -4.46 10.02 14.74
N ASN A 93 -4.80 9.58 15.94
CA ASN A 93 -4.66 8.17 16.33
C ASN A 93 -5.53 7.25 15.46
N GLU A 94 -6.78 7.62 15.20
CA GLU A 94 -7.67 6.87 14.31
C GLU A 94 -7.12 6.77 12.88
N LYS A 95 -6.54 7.85 12.34
CA LYS A 95 -5.88 7.84 11.03
C LYS A 95 -4.68 6.88 11.02
N MET A 96 -3.82 6.94 12.03
CA MET A 96 -2.65 6.06 12.13
C MET A 96 -3.07 4.59 12.26
N LEU A 97 -4.11 4.29 13.04
CA LEU A 97 -4.66 2.94 13.15
C LEU A 97 -5.25 2.44 11.83
N ARG A 98 -6.02 3.27 11.11
CA ARG A 98 -6.58 2.92 9.80
C ARG A 98 -5.48 2.67 8.75
N ILE A 99 -4.44 3.50 8.73
CA ILE A 99 -3.29 3.31 7.83
C ILE A 99 -2.55 2.02 8.18
N GLY A 100 -2.27 1.78 9.47
CA GLY A 100 -1.62 0.55 9.94
C GLY A 100 -2.42 -0.70 9.58
N LEU A 101 -3.74 -0.67 9.74
CA LEU A 101 -4.63 -1.75 9.30
C LEU A 101 -4.51 -1.97 7.79
N GLY A 102 -4.58 -0.91 6.97
CA GLY A 102 -4.40 -1.02 5.52
C GLY A 102 -3.07 -1.65 5.11
N ILE A 103 -1.96 -1.22 5.73
CA ILE A 103 -0.62 -1.79 5.46
C ILE A 103 -0.58 -3.27 5.83
N SER A 104 -1.13 -3.65 6.98
CA SER A 104 -1.18 -5.06 7.43
C SER A 104 -1.92 -5.94 6.42
N TRP A 105 -3.07 -5.49 5.90
CA TRP A 105 -3.82 -6.22 4.88
C TRP A 105 -3.06 -6.34 3.55
N VAL A 106 -2.36 -5.29 3.12
CA VAL A 106 -1.53 -5.32 1.91
C VAL A 106 -0.37 -6.30 2.06
N LEU A 107 0.35 -6.26 3.19
CA LEU A 107 1.44 -7.20 3.46
C LEU A 107 0.94 -8.64 3.50
N PHE A 108 -0.22 -8.88 4.12
CA PHE A 108 -0.85 -10.20 4.13
C PHE A 108 -1.17 -10.69 2.71
N ALA A 109 -1.77 -9.84 1.86
CA ALA A 109 -2.06 -10.17 0.47
C ALA A 109 -0.78 -10.49 -0.32
N ILE A 110 0.28 -9.70 -0.12
CA ILE A 110 1.58 -9.92 -0.74
C ILE A 110 2.16 -11.28 -0.32
N LEU A 111 2.20 -11.57 0.98
CA LEU A 111 2.68 -12.85 1.51
C LEU A 111 1.86 -14.03 0.97
N TRP A 112 0.54 -13.87 0.90
CA TRP A 112 -0.35 -14.89 0.35
C TRP A 112 -0.05 -15.16 -1.13
N VAL A 113 0.16 -14.11 -1.94
CA VAL A 113 0.56 -14.25 -3.34
C VAL A 113 1.92 -14.95 -3.47
N PHE A 114 2.89 -14.60 -2.63
CA PHE A 114 4.20 -15.27 -2.61
C PHE A 114 4.08 -16.76 -2.28
N ILE A 115 3.27 -17.12 -1.28
CA ILE A 115 3.04 -18.52 -0.90
C ILE A 115 2.45 -19.30 -2.09
N VAL A 116 1.38 -18.78 -2.69
CA VAL A 116 0.73 -19.41 -3.86
C VAL A 116 1.69 -19.52 -5.05
N ALA A 117 2.49 -18.49 -5.31
CA ALA A 117 3.47 -18.50 -6.39
C ALA A 117 4.57 -19.56 -6.18
N MET A 118 5.03 -19.73 -4.93
CA MET A 118 6.02 -20.75 -4.57
C MET A 118 5.45 -22.17 -4.72
N ASP A 119 4.19 -22.38 -4.34
CA ASP A 119 3.52 -23.69 -4.46
C ASP A 119 3.30 -24.08 -5.94
N VAL A 120 2.87 -23.15 -6.79
CA VAL A 120 2.73 -23.42 -8.23
C VAL A 120 4.07 -23.79 -8.84
N GLY A 121 5.15 -23.12 -8.45
CA GLY A 121 6.52 -23.47 -8.86
C GLY A 121 6.89 -24.89 -8.47
N ALA A 122 6.64 -25.29 -7.22
CA ALA A 122 6.93 -26.64 -6.73
C ALA A 122 6.13 -27.71 -7.48
N VAL A 123 4.85 -27.46 -7.75
CA VAL A 123 3.99 -28.37 -8.52
C VAL A 123 4.49 -28.52 -9.97
N VAL A 124 4.86 -27.41 -10.63
CA VAL A 124 5.39 -27.45 -12.00
C VAL A 124 6.70 -28.24 -12.07
N VAL A 125 7.62 -28.02 -11.11
CA VAL A 125 8.88 -28.77 -11.04
C VAL A 125 8.62 -30.25 -10.79
N SER A 126 7.71 -30.59 -9.87
CA SER A 126 7.33 -31.97 -9.59
C SER A 126 6.78 -32.67 -10.83
N VAL A 127 5.83 -32.05 -11.52
CA VAL A 127 5.25 -32.58 -12.77
C VAL A 127 6.31 -32.75 -13.85
N PHE A 128 7.18 -31.75 -14.05
CA PHE A 128 8.26 -31.82 -15.02
C PHE A 128 9.21 -32.99 -14.74
N VAL A 129 9.63 -33.16 -13.48
CA VAL A 129 10.49 -34.28 -13.06
C VAL A 129 9.81 -35.62 -13.33
N VAL A 130 8.52 -35.76 -13.03
CA VAL A 130 7.76 -36.99 -13.32
C VAL A 130 7.74 -37.28 -14.82
N VAL A 131 7.43 -36.28 -15.65
CA VAL A 131 7.40 -36.43 -17.12
C VAL A 131 8.76 -36.87 -17.66
N VAL A 132 9.84 -36.21 -17.25
CA VAL A 132 11.20 -36.54 -17.69
C VAL A 132 11.56 -37.98 -17.30
N ASN A 133 11.27 -38.39 -16.06
CA ASN A 133 11.55 -39.76 -15.61
C ASN A 133 10.73 -40.81 -16.39
N VAL A 134 9.46 -40.52 -16.68
CA VAL A 134 8.60 -41.40 -17.49
C VAL A 134 9.16 -41.55 -18.90
N VAL A 135 9.52 -40.44 -19.56
CA VAL A 135 10.10 -40.46 -20.91
C VAL A 135 11.42 -41.21 -20.93
N LEU A 136 12.33 -40.93 -20.00
CA LEU A 136 13.60 -41.66 -19.86
C LEU A 136 13.36 -43.16 -19.65
N GLY A 137 12.37 -43.53 -18.83
CA GLY A 137 11.98 -44.93 -18.62
C GLY A 137 11.47 -45.61 -19.90
N TYR A 138 10.68 -44.90 -20.72
CA TYR A 138 10.23 -45.42 -22.01
C TYR A 138 11.39 -45.56 -23.01
N LEU A 139 12.28 -44.58 -23.10
CA LEU A 139 13.47 -44.64 -23.95
C LEU A 139 14.38 -45.79 -23.55
N PHE A 140 14.59 -46.01 -22.25
CA PHE A 140 15.37 -47.13 -21.74
C PHE A 140 14.73 -48.48 -22.14
N LYS A 141 13.42 -48.64 -21.96
CA LYS A 141 12.70 -49.86 -22.38
C LYS A 141 12.83 -50.12 -23.87
N LEU A 142 12.66 -49.10 -24.72
CA LEU A 142 12.82 -49.22 -26.17
C LEU A 142 14.25 -49.63 -26.54
N CYS A 143 15.25 -49.05 -25.88
CA CYS A 143 16.65 -49.41 -26.06
C CYS A 143 16.90 -50.88 -25.69
N CYS A 144 16.42 -51.34 -24.54
CA CYS A 144 16.54 -52.74 -24.13
C CYS A 144 15.87 -53.70 -25.11
N VAL A 145 14.66 -53.38 -25.60
CA VAL A 145 13.98 -54.18 -26.62
C VAL A 145 14.79 -54.20 -27.92
N GLY A 146 15.31 -53.05 -28.35
CA GLY A 146 16.18 -52.95 -29.52
C GLY A 146 17.45 -53.78 -29.40
N ILE A 147 18.14 -53.71 -28.26
CA ILE A 147 19.33 -54.52 -27.95
C ILE A 147 18.98 -56.01 -27.96
N ASN A 148 17.91 -56.42 -27.28
CA ASN A 148 17.48 -57.82 -27.25
C ASN A 148 17.13 -58.35 -28.64
N TYR A 149 16.44 -57.54 -29.45
CA TYR A 149 16.11 -57.88 -30.83
C TYR A 149 17.37 -58.02 -31.70
N ALA A 150 18.32 -57.10 -31.57
CA ALA A 150 19.59 -57.14 -32.28
C ALA A 150 20.41 -58.39 -31.90
N LEU A 151 20.47 -58.73 -30.61
CA LEU A 151 21.12 -59.94 -30.12
C LEU A 151 20.44 -61.20 -30.66
N ALA A 152 19.09 -61.26 -30.62
CA ALA A 152 18.34 -62.38 -31.17
C ALA A 152 18.60 -62.55 -32.67
N LEU A 153 18.60 -61.45 -33.43
CA LEU A 153 18.93 -61.45 -34.85
C LEU A 153 20.36 -61.95 -35.10
N ALA A 154 21.34 -61.47 -34.34
CA ALA A 154 22.73 -61.91 -34.44
C ALA A 154 22.87 -63.43 -34.17
N VAL A 155 22.14 -63.98 -33.19
CA VAL A 155 22.12 -65.42 -32.90
C VAL A 155 21.52 -66.21 -34.08
N VAL A 156 20.41 -65.75 -34.65
CA VAL A 156 19.77 -66.40 -35.81
C VAL A 156 20.71 -66.38 -37.03
N LEU A 157 21.34 -65.24 -37.30
CA LEU A 157 22.32 -65.09 -38.39
C LEU A 157 23.55 -66.00 -38.17
N SER A 158 24.05 -66.09 -36.93
CA SER A 158 25.16 -66.99 -36.59
C SER A 158 24.80 -68.47 -36.80
N LYS A 159 23.59 -68.90 -36.38
CA LYS A 159 23.10 -70.28 -36.63
C LYS A 159 22.95 -70.57 -38.12
N ARG A 160 22.40 -69.62 -38.89
CA ARG A 160 22.24 -69.75 -40.35
C ARG A 160 23.59 -69.86 -41.06
N SER A 161 24.57 -69.06 -40.65
CA SER A 161 25.95 -69.14 -41.16
C SER A 161 26.57 -70.52 -40.91
N LYS A 162 26.45 -71.05 -39.68
CA LYS A 162 26.97 -72.40 -39.34
C LYS A 162 26.28 -73.52 -40.13
N HIS A 163 24.96 -73.46 -40.30
CA HIS A 163 24.23 -74.43 -41.11
C HIS A 163 24.61 -74.37 -42.60
N SER A 164 24.78 -73.16 -43.16
CA SER A 164 25.23 -72.99 -44.54
C SER A 164 26.65 -73.55 -44.75
N LEU A 165 27.55 -73.34 -43.78
CA LEU A 165 28.91 -73.88 -43.83
C LEU A 165 28.94 -75.40 -43.67
N GLY A 166 28.10 -75.95 -42.79
CA GLY A 166 27.94 -77.40 -42.61
C GLY A 166 27.44 -78.08 -43.87
N ASN A 167 26.43 -77.52 -44.53
CA ASN A 167 25.92 -78.06 -45.79
C ASN A 167 26.96 -77.99 -46.93
N ALA A 168 27.73 -76.89 -47.00
CA ALA A 168 28.80 -76.74 -47.98
C ALA A 168 29.98 -77.71 -47.76
N LEU A 169 30.25 -78.11 -46.52
CA LEU A 169 31.28 -79.11 -46.19
C LEU A 169 30.80 -80.56 -46.36
N SER A 170 29.49 -80.80 -46.41
CA SER A 170 28.90 -82.12 -46.60
C SER A 170 28.64 -82.50 -48.07
N GLU A 171 28.92 -81.60 -49.02
CA GLU A 171 28.90 -81.98 -50.44
C GLU A 171 30.05 -82.96 -50.71
N PRO A 172 29.79 -84.23 -51.04
CA PRO A 172 30.83 -85.16 -51.42
C PRO A 172 31.44 -84.67 -52.72
N SER A 173 32.75 -84.37 -52.71
CA SER A 173 33.49 -84.10 -53.93
C SER A 173 33.40 -85.34 -54.82
N ALA A 174 32.63 -85.23 -55.90
CA ALA A 174 32.66 -86.20 -56.98
C ALA A 174 34.01 -86.06 -57.69
N TYR A 175 35.00 -86.83 -57.24
CA TYR A 175 36.23 -87.02 -58.00
C TYR A 175 35.91 -87.91 -59.21
N PRO A 176 36.23 -87.49 -60.44
CA PRO A 176 36.04 -88.35 -61.60
C PRO A 176 37.02 -89.53 -61.53
N ILE A 177 36.49 -90.73 -61.57
CA ILE A 177 37.25 -91.98 -61.68
C ILE A 177 37.80 -92.04 -63.11
N LEU A 178 39.12 -92.04 -63.25
CA LEU A 178 39.78 -92.27 -64.54
C LEU A 178 39.70 -93.77 -64.86
N GLU A 179 38.84 -94.12 -65.81
CA GLU A 179 38.70 -95.46 -66.38
C GLU A 179 39.85 -95.68 -67.38
N TYR A 180 40.83 -96.50 -66.98
CA TYR A 180 41.91 -96.99 -67.83
C TYR A 180 41.47 -98.32 -68.42
N ASP A 181 40.85 -98.28 -69.61
CA ASP A 181 40.65 -99.48 -70.42
C ASP A 181 41.81 -99.69 -71.39
N ALA A 182 42.33 -100.91 -71.31
CA ALA A 182 43.49 -101.42 -72.03
C ALA A 182 43.19 -101.68 -73.51
N LEU A 183 44.18 -101.38 -74.37
CA LEU A 183 44.25 -101.90 -75.75
C LEU A 183 44.75 -103.36 -75.76
N PRO A 184 44.36 -104.15 -76.79
CA PRO A 184 44.85 -105.51 -77.03
C PRO A 184 46.30 -105.57 -77.52
#